data_AF-A0A1V5QCH2-F1
#
_entry.id   AF-A0A1V5QCH2-F1
#
_cell.length_a   1.000
_cell.length_b   1.000
_cell.length_c   1.000
_cell.angle_alpha   90.00
_cell.angle_beta   90.00
_cell.angle_gamma   90.00
#
_symmetry.space_group_name_H-M   'P 1'
#
loop_
_entity.id
_entity.type
_entity.pdbx_description
1 polymer ?
#
loop_
_entity_poly.entity_id
_entity_poly.type
_entity_poly.pdbx_seq_one_letter_code
_entity_poly.pdbx_strand_id
1 'polypeptide(L)'
;MDAAGYVILPVDTCGIRPGTIRALLAFANNASAAAIRPIWKGEHGRIAWISRALAEELLLTGARGGKTRMDDILKTRAMEFAVDDPAIVNNVNTPEEWETMRASMVPQR
;
A
#
# COMPACT_ATOMS: atom_id res chain seq x y z
N MET A 1 -5.43 -20.02 11.96
CA MET A 1 -6.39 -19.31 11.09
C MET A 1 -5.60 -18.59 10.03
N ASP A 2 -6.04 -18.66 8.79
CA ASP A 2 -5.43 -17.92 7.68
C ASP A 2 -5.81 -16.43 7.72
N ALA A 3 -5.02 -15.55 7.10
CA ALA A 3 -5.22 -14.10 7.11
C ALA A 3 -6.45 -13.64 6.29
N ALA A 4 -7.23 -12.68 6.79
CA ALA A 4 -8.41 -12.14 6.08
C ALA A 4 -8.04 -11.33 4.81
N GLY A 5 -6.79 -10.87 4.72
CA GLY A 5 -6.24 -10.16 3.58
C GLY A 5 -4.75 -9.90 3.77
N TYR A 6 -4.19 -9.15 2.82
CA TYR A 6 -2.74 -8.97 2.69
C TYR A 6 -2.42 -7.49 2.51
N VAL A 7 -1.38 -7.02 3.19
CA VAL A 7 -0.79 -5.71 2.90
C VAL A 7 0.23 -5.88 1.77
N ILE A 8 0.04 -5.13 0.70
CA ILE A 8 0.99 -4.99 -0.40
C ILE A 8 1.85 -3.78 -0.10
N LEU A 9 3.10 -4.03 0.26
CA LEU A 9 4.09 -3.00 0.56
C LEU A 9 5.27 -3.16 -0.41
N PRO A 10 5.43 -2.23 -1.37
CA PRO A 10 6.62 -2.20 -2.20
C PRO A 10 7.88 -1.96 -1.35
N VAL A 11 8.95 -2.67 -1.68
CA VAL A 11 10.20 -2.65 -0.89
C VAL A 11 10.92 -1.30 -0.95
N ASP A 12 10.66 -0.53 -2.00
CA ASP A 12 11.19 0.81 -2.29
C ASP A 12 10.37 1.94 -1.64
N THR A 13 9.25 1.61 -0.99
CA THR A 13 8.41 2.57 -0.25
C THR A 13 8.85 2.61 1.22
N CYS A 14 9.91 3.36 1.50
CA CYS A 14 10.59 3.35 2.80
C CYS A 14 9.99 4.34 3.81
N GLY A 15 10.16 4.08 5.11
CA GLY A 15 9.84 5.07 6.16
C GLY A 15 8.36 5.27 6.48
N ILE A 16 7.48 4.39 5.99
CA ILE A 16 6.07 4.36 6.41
C ILE A 16 5.99 4.21 7.93
N ARG A 17 5.21 5.08 8.57
CA ARG A 17 5.02 5.09 10.02
C ARG A 17 4.26 3.82 10.43
N PRO A 18 4.64 3.15 11.53
CA PRO A 18 3.87 2.01 12.04
C PRO A 18 2.40 2.34 12.34
N GLY A 19 2.11 3.60 12.68
CA GLY A 19 0.73 4.10 12.87
C GLY A 19 -0.12 4.00 11.59
N THR A 20 0.47 4.26 10.42
CA THR A 20 -0.19 4.17 9.13
C THR A 20 -0.58 2.73 8.79
N ILE A 21 0.30 1.76 9.08
CA ILE A 21 0.00 0.34 8.91
C ILE A 21 -1.16 -0.08 9.82
N ARG A 22 -1.14 0.36 11.09
CA ARG A 22 -2.24 0.08 12.02
C ARG A 22 -3.56 0.70 11.57
N ALA A 23 -3.54 1.94 11.07
CA ALA A 23 -4.73 2.62 10.56
C ALA A 23 -5.30 1.89 9.34
N LEU A 24 -4.44 1.45 8.41
CA LEU A 24 -4.84 0.66 7.24
C LEU A 24 -5.52 -0.64 7.65
N LEU A 25 -4.93 -1.40 8.59
CA LEU A 25 -5.51 -2.65 9.08
C LEU A 25 -6.81 -2.43 9.85
N ALA A 26 -6.90 -1.37 10.66
CA ALA A 26 -8.13 -1.03 11.38
C ALA A 26 -9.25 -0.64 10.40
N PHE A 27 -8.93 0.12 9.34
CA PHE A 27 -9.89 0.45 8.29
C PHE A 27 -10.35 -0.82 7.55
N ALA A 28 -9.43 -1.72 7.21
CA ALA A 28 -9.75 -3.00 6.58
C ALA A 28 -10.66 -3.90 7.39
N ASN A 29 -10.52 -3.91 8.71
CA ASN A 29 -11.40 -4.71 9.58
C ASN A 29 -12.83 -4.16 9.65
N ASN A 30 -13.01 -2.85 9.44
CA ASN A 30 -14.32 -2.20 9.52
C ASN A 30 -15.01 -2.05 8.16
N ALA A 31 -14.23 -2.02 7.07
CA ALA A 31 -14.74 -1.86 5.73
C ALA A 31 -14.94 -3.23 5.07
N SER A 32 -16.13 -3.48 4.51
CA SER A 32 -16.36 -4.62 3.60
C SER A 32 -15.79 -4.33 2.20
N ALA A 33 -14.51 -3.98 2.12
CA ALA A 33 -13.83 -3.56 0.90
C ALA A 33 -13.05 -4.71 0.26
N ALA A 34 -13.00 -4.77 -1.08
CA ALA A 34 -12.14 -5.71 -1.79
C ALA A 34 -10.65 -5.31 -1.72
N ALA A 35 -10.39 -3.99 -1.71
CA ALA A 35 -9.09 -3.38 -1.57
C ALA A 35 -9.19 -2.03 -0.84
N ILE A 36 -8.10 -1.60 -0.23
CA ILE A 36 -7.97 -0.29 0.41
C ILE A 36 -6.64 0.33 0.00
N ARG A 37 -6.68 1.63 -0.36
CA ARG A 37 -5.50 2.40 -0.74
C ARG A 37 -5.50 3.73 0.03
N PRO A 38 -4.61 3.90 1.02
CA PRO A 38 -4.52 5.18 1.72
C PRO A 38 -4.02 6.28 0.79
N ILE A 39 -4.47 7.52 1.05
CA ILE A 39 -4.06 8.71 0.29
C ILE A 39 -3.40 9.73 1.22
N TRP A 40 -2.41 10.46 0.70
CA TRP A 40 -1.78 11.59 1.39
C TRP A 40 -1.92 12.83 0.52
N LYS A 41 -2.62 13.86 1.03
CA LYS A 41 -2.90 15.11 0.31
C LYS A 41 -3.49 14.91 -1.10
N GLY A 42 -4.34 13.89 -1.26
CA GLY A 42 -4.98 13.56 -2.54
C GLY A 42 -4.14 12.66 -3.46
N GLU A 43 -2.90 12.35 -3.09
CA GLU A 43 -2.06 11.41 -3.84
C GLU A 43 -2.22 9.98 -3.33
N HIS A 44 -2.31 9.04 -4.25
CA HIS A 44 -2.47 7.62 -3.94
C HIS A 44 -1.19 7.01 -3.38
N GLY A 45 -1.29 6.33 -2.24
CA GLY A 45 -0.18 5.58 -1.68
C GLY A 45 0.24 4.38 -2.55
N ARG A 46 1.51 4.00 -2.44
CA ARG A 46 2.08 2.78 -3.03
C ARG A 46 1.79 1.53 -2.22
N ILE A 47 1.48 1.70 -0.94
CA ILE A 47 0.95 0.65 -0.09
C ILE A 47 -0.55 0.44 -0.36
N ALA A 48 -1.00 -0.81 -0.29
CA ALA A 48 -2.41 -1.16 -0.32
C ALA A 48 -2.71 -2.33 0.61
N TRP A 49 -3.96 -2.49 0.98
CA TRP A 49 -4.47 -3.75 1.51
C TRP A 49 -5.41 -4.39 0.49
N ILE A 50 -5.34 -5.70 0.31
CA ILE A 50 -6.27 -6.47 -0.51
C ILE A 50 -6.90 -7.59 0.30
N SER A 51 -8.18 -7.81 0.11
CA SER A 51 -8.89 -8.96 0.69
C SER A 51 -8.32 -10.27 0.17
N ARG A 52 -8.50 -11.35 0.93
CA ARG A 52 -8.14 -12.70 0.46
C ARG A 52 -8.82 -13.04 -0.87
N ALA A 53 -10.13 -12.77 -0.98
CA ALA A 53 -10.89 -13.07 -2.19
C ALA A 53 -10.31 -12.37 -3.42
N LEU A 54 -9.90 -11.10 -3.28
CA LEU A 54 -9.23 -10.38 -4.36
C LEU A 54 -7.85 -10.99 -4.66
N ALA A 55 -7.07 -11.35 -3.65
CA ALA A 55 -5.77 -12.00 -3.87
C ALA A 55 -5.90 -13.32 -4.66
N GLU A 56 -6.89 -14.15 -4.32
CA GLU A 56 -7.19 -15.40 -5.03
C GLU A 56 -7.62 -15.14 -6.49
N GLU A 57 -8.48 -14.15 -6.72
CA GLU A 57 -8.88 -13.73 -8.08
C GLU A 57 -7.67 -13.31 -8.93
N LEU A 58 -6.74 -12.56 -8.35
CA LEU A 58 -5.54 -12.08 -9.04
C LEU A 58 -4.56 -13.21 -9.37
N LEU A 59 -4.36 -14.15 -8.44
CA LEU A 59 -3.53 -15.33 -8.69
C LEU A 59 -4.10 -16.20 -9.82
N LEU A 60 -5.42 -16.40 -9.84
CA LEU A 60 -6.09 -17.14 -10.91
C LEU A 60 -5.97 -16.43 -12.27
N THR A 61 -6.09 -15.10 -12.28
CA THR A 61 -5.95 -14.28 -13.50
C THR A 61 -4.53 -14.38 -14.06
N GLY A 62 -3.52 -14.26 -13.19
CA GLY A 62 -2.11 -14.40 -13.58
C GLY A 62 -1.79 -15.80 -14.12
N ALA A 63 -2.33 -16.86 -13.50
CA ALA A 63 -2.15 -18.24 -13.96
C ALA A 63 -2.73 -18.48 -15.36
N ARG A 64 -3.73 -17.69 -15.79
CA ARG A 64 -4.33 -17.74 -17.13
C ARG A 64 -3.60 -16.89 -18.18
N GLY A 65 -2.44 -16.33 -17.83
CA GLY A 65 -1.63 -15.48 -18.72
C GLY A 65 -2.12 -14.03 -18.83
N GLY A 66 -3.08 -13.62 -18.00
CA GLY A 66 -3.51 -12.23 -17.92
C GLY A 66 -2.42 -11.35 -17.29
N LYS A 67 -2.13 -10.20 -17.92
CA LYS A 67 -1.30 -9.14 -17.30
C LYS A 67 -2.22 -8.04 -16.80
N THR A 68 -2.43 -7.98 -15.50
CA THR A 68 -3.17 -6.87 -14.87
C THR A 68 -2.24 -6.14 -13.92
N ARG A 69 -2.11 -4.83 -14.08
CA ARG A 69 -1.35 -4.01 -13.14
C ARG A 69 -2.16 -3.82 -11.88
N MET A 70 -1.55 -4.01 -10.71
CA MET A 70 -2.21 -3.78 -9.43
C MET A 70 -2.82 -2.37 -9.35
N ASP A 71 -2.13 -1.36 -9.87
CA ASP A 71 -2.64 0.03 -9.91
C ASP A 71 -3.99 0.17 -10.62
N ASP A 72 -4.21 -0.56 -11.71
CA ASP A 72 -5.46 -0.47 -12.49
C ASP A 72 -6.63 -1.09 -11.72
N ILE A 73 -6.36 -2.19 -10.99
CA ILE A 73 -7.32 -2.83 -10.09
C ILE A 73 -7.65 -1.89 -8.93
N LEU A 74 -6.64 -1.34 -8.28
CA LEU A 74 -6.82 -0.47 -7.13
C LEU A 74 -7.59 0.81 -7.51
N LYS A 75 -7.33 1.40 -8.68
CA LYS A 75 -8.02 2.60 -9.15
C LYS A 75 -9.55 2.44 -9.24
N THR A 76 -10.04 1.22 -9.45
CA THR A 76 -11.47 0.95 -9.64
C THR A 76 -12.13 0.25 -8.46
N ARG A 77 -11.35 -0.40 -7.60
CA ARG A 77 -11.85 -1.26 -6.51
C ARG A 77 -11.42 -0.84 -5.11
N ALA A 78 -10.43 0.03 -4.99
CA ALA A 78 -9.95 0.44 -3.68
C ALA A 78 -10.89 1.47 -3.04
N MET A 79 -11.21 1.26 -1.77
CA MET A 79 -11.67 2.35 -0.93
C MET A 79 -10.46 3.18 -0.48
N GLU A 80 -10.63 4.49 -0.48
CA GLU A 80 -9.59 5.43 -0.10
C GLU A 80 -9.88 6.06 1.25
N PHE A 81 -8.84 6.32 2.03
CA PHE A 81 -8.94 7.11 3.25
C PHE A 81 -7.65 7.92 3.43
N ALA A 82 -7.81 9.13 3.97
CA ALA A 82 -6.68 10.04 4.16
C ALA A 82 -5.82 9.61 5.37
N VAL A 83 -4.50 9.67 5.21
CA VAL A 83 -3.54 9.52 6.30
C VAL A 83 -2.56 10.68 6.29
N ASP A 84 -2.03 11.04 7.46
CA ASP A 84 -0.91 11.97 7.57
C ASP A 84 0.41 11.18 7.59
N ASP A 85 0.79 10.66 6.43
CA ASP A 85 2.08 9.99 6.26
C ASP A 85 2.60 10.18 4.83
N PRO A 86 3.56 11.10 4.60
CA PRO A 86 4.12 11.34 3.27
C PRO A 86 4.90 10.13 2.73
N ALA A 87 5.35 9.22 3.59
CA ALA A 87 6.15 8.08 3.14
C ALA A 87 5.34 7.09 2.29
N ILE A 88 4.01 7.12 2.35
CA ILE A 88 3.20 6.22 1.52
C ILE A 88 3.32 6.53 0.02
N VAL A 89 3.76 7.74 -0.35
CA VAL A 89 3.91 8.20 -1.74
C VAL A 89 5.36 8.34 -2.18
N ASN A 90 6.34 7.82 -1.43
CA ASN A 90 7.73 7.81 -1.88
C ASN A 90 8.05 6.58 -2.75
N ASN A 91 9.16 6.65 -3.49
CA ASN A 91 9.65 5.59 -4.38
C ASN A 91 11.15 5.72 -4.54
N VAL A 92 11.91 4.94 -3.78
CA VAL A 92 13.37 5.02 -3.77
C VAL A 92 13.96 4.05 -4.78
N ASN A 93 14.41 4.56 -5.92
CA ASN A 93 14.98 3.79 -7.03
C ASN A 93 16.48 4.06 -7.26
N THR A 94 17.00 5.20 -6.80
CA THR A 94 18.41 5.58 -6.99
C THR A 94 19.17 5.74 -5.67
N PRO A 95 20.51 5.65 -5.69
CA PRO A 95 21.34 5.97 -4.53
C PRO A 95 21.10 7.38 -3.98
N GLU A 96 20.90 8.38 -4.84
CA GLU A 96 20.66 9.77 -4.43
C GLU A 96 19.31 9.94 -3.71
N GLU A 97 18.27 9.24 -4.21
CA GLU A 97 16.96 9.19 -3.56
C GLU A 97 17.06 8.51 -2.19
N TRP A 98 17.86 7.43 -2.09
CA TRP A 98 18.12 6.75 -0.82
C TRP A 98 18.83 7.66 0.18
N GLU A 99 19.84 8.42 -0.24
CA GLU A 99 20.55 9.34 0.64
C GLU A 99 19.62 10.44 1.18
N THR A 100 18.77 11.00 0.32
CA THR A 100 17.76 11.97 0.71
C THR A 100 16.78 11.38 1.72
N MET A 101 16.25 10.18 1.44
CA MET A 101 15.30 9.50 2.31
C MET A 101 15.93 9.16 3.66
N ARG A 102 17.14 8.59 3.66
CA ARG A 102 17.87 8.19 4.86
C ARG A 102 18.13 9.38 5.78
N ALA A 103 18.51 10.54 5.23
CA ALA A 103 18.70 11.76 6.02
C ALA A 103 17.42 12.22 6.73
N SER A 104 16.25 11.98 6.13
CA SER A 104 14.95 12.32 6.72
C SER A 104 14.48 11.34 7.81
N MET A 105 15.05 10.13 7.87
CA MET A 105 14.66 9.07 8.82
C MET A 105 15.45 9.13 10.14
N VAL A 106 16.53 9.92 10.23
CA VAL A 106 17.29 10.09 11.47
C VAL A 106 16.47 10.99 12.42
N PRO A 107 16.19 10.57 13.66
CA PRO A 107 15.55 11.45 14.63
C PRO A 107 16.39 12.71 14.81
N GLN A 108 15.80 13.89 14.65
CA GLN A 108 16.44 15.10 15.15
C GLN A 108 16.59 14.94 16.66
N ARG A 109 17.85 14.90 17.10
CA ARG A 109 18.22 14.78 18.52
C ARG A 109 17.73 15.98 19.31
#